data_AF-A0A4U0VMB1-F1
#
_entry.id   AF-A0A4U0VMB1-F1
#
_cell.length_a   1.000
_cell.length_b   1.000
_cell.length_c   1.000
_cell.angle_alpha   90.00
_cell.angle_beta   90.00
_cell.angle_gamma   90.00
#
_symmetry.space_group_name_H-M   'P 1'
#
loop_
_entity.id
_entity.type
_entity.pdbx_description
1 polymer ?
#
loop_
_entity_poly.entity_id
_entity_poly.type
_entity_poly.pdbx_seq_one_letter_code
_entity_poly.pdbx_strand_id
1 'polypeptide(L)'
;MDGDPAVEPELDSFSLFLPLPYRVAFILVLGVWAWGSNLHYLHLIKIDVPALIRYPSRSSPSQSSHHLSTYRFATLLTLPLLLSLLLFWTITRGTTSSVVRWEILPNLYLLLLVLCFLLPLQPLSRTGRYRFLSTLKRISIGGLADAHDGKFGDILMADVLTSYAKVLGDLFVALCMFVSSGKSSTGQPDRGCGGQFLVPAIISVPSMIRLRQCLIEFLRVQRSKGGPEATSAGWGGQHLANALKYASAFPVIILSALQRGYDPAKMGMSEAGLFRLWLSFVFLNSFYSFYWDVAKDWDLTLFSSAFERQTPEHPWGLRRHRYFHTKEIYYGVIITDLLLRCT
;
A
#
# COMPACT_ATOMS: atom_id res chain seq x y z
N MET A 1 21.67 -35.32 -31.07
CA MET A 1 20.55 -34.70 -31.78
C MET A 1 19.31 -35.45 -31.35
N ASP A 2 18.28 -34.95 -30.70
CA ASP A 2 17.84 -33.66 -30.15
C ASP A 2 16.68 -34.11 -29.20
N GLY A 3 16.30 -33.46 -28.12
CA GLY A 3 16.65 -32.20 -27.52
C GLY A 3 16.22 -32.30 -26.05
N ASP A 4 16.98 -31.63 -25.21
CA ASP A 4 16.62 -31.40 -23.82
C ASP A 4 15.33 -30.57 -23.81
N PRO A 5 14.20 -31.05 -23.26
CA PRO A 5 13.08 -30.20 -22.98
C PRO A 5 13.48 -29.40 -21.75
N ALA A 6 14.24 -28.33 -21.96
CA ALA A 6 14.04 -27.14 -21.16
C ALA A 6 12.57 -26.77 -21.36
N VAL A 7 11.70 -27.38 -20.55
CA VAL A 7 10.30 -26.99 -20.40
C VAL A 7 10.41 -25.54 -19.99
N GLU A 8 10.21 -24.62 -20.94
CA GLU A 8 9.94 -23.24 -20.61
C GLU A 8 8.89 -23.30 -19.51
N PRO A 9 9.15 -22.76 -18.30
CA PRO A 9 8.21 -22.91 -17.20
C PRO A 9 6.88 -22.35 -17.69
N GLU A 10 5.91 -23.26 -17.92
CA GLU A 10 4.63 -22.88 -18.49
C GLU A 10 4.05 -21.77 -17.62
N LEU A 11 3.60 -20.69 -18.28
CA LEU A 11 2.94 -19.61 -17.57
C LEU A 11 1.75 -20.20 -16.80
N ASP A 12 1.69 -19.91 -15.51
CA ASP A 12 0.54 -20.33 -14.70
C ASP A 12 -0.76 -19.76 -15.30
N SER A 13 -1.87 -20.47 -15.11
CA SER A 13 -3.16 -20.09 -15.70
C SER A 13 -3.58 -18.66 -15.34
N PHE A 14 -3.15 -18.17 -14.18
CA PHE A 14 -3.38 -16.79 -13.76
C PHE A 14 -2.54 -15.76 -14.54
N SER A 15 -1.29 -16.04 -14.92
CA SER A 15 -0.48 -15.13 -15.75
C SER A 15 -0.90 -15.15 -17.21
N LEU A 16 -1.45 -16.27 -17.70
CA LEU A 16 -2.06 -16.33 -19.02
C LEU A 16 -3.27 -15.40 -19.15
N PHE A 17 -4.12 -15.36 -18.12
CA PHE A 17 -5.33 -14.56 -18.13
C PHE A 17 -5.10 -13.11 -17.68
N LEU A 18 -4.29 -12.91 -16.64
CA LEU A 18 -4.05 -11.59 -16.06
C LEU A 18 -2.54 -11.43 -15.83
N PRO A 19 -1.74 -11.09 -16.84
CA PRO A 19 -0.30 -10.89 -16.69
C PRO A 19 0.03 -9.71 -15.76
N LEU A 20 1.27 -9.66 -15.29
CA LEU A 20 1.72 -8.71 -14.25
C LEU A 20 1.31 -7.25 -14.50
N PRO A 21 1.45 -6.67 -15.72
CA PRO A 21 1.09 -5.27 -15.91
C PRO A 21 -0.41 -5.00 -15.69
N TYR A 22 -1.29 -5.93 -16.09
CA TYR A 22 -2.72 -5.82 -15.80
C TYR A 22 -3.05 -6.04 -14.33
N ARG A 23 -2.33 -6.90 -13.61
CA ARG A 23 -2.52 -7.05 -12.16
C ARG A 23 -2.25 -5.73 -11.43
N VAL A 24 -1.11 -5.11 -11.74
CA VAL A 24 -0.73 -3.80 -11.17
C VAL A 24 -1.78 -2.76 -11.51
N ALA A 25 -2.17 -2.67 -12.78
CA ALA A 25 -3.14 -1.69 -13.23
C ALA A 25 -4.52 -1.89 -12.61
N PHE A 26 -4.99 -3.13 -12.49
CA PHE A 26 -6.25 -3.48 -11.83
C PHE A 26 -6.25 -3.06 -10.37
N ILE A 27 -5.19 -3.37 -9.62
CA ILE A 27 -5.09 -3.01 -8.19
C ILE A 27 -5.09 -1.48 -8.02
N LEU A 28 -4.36 -0.74 -8.86
CA LEU A 28 -4.35 0.73 -8.84
C LEU A 28 -5.75 1.31 -9.07
N VAL A 29 -6.49 0.81 -10.07
CA VAL A 29 -7.86 1.25 -10.37
C VAL A 29 -8.83 0.88 -9.24
N LEU A 30 -8.71 -0.33 -8.69
CA LEU A 30 -9.49 -0.78 -7.54
C LEU A 30 -9.24 0.10 -6.31
N GLY A 31 -8.01 0.57 -6.10
CA GLY A 31 -7.68 1.56 -5.07
C GLY A 31 -8.46 2.86 -5.18
N VAL A 32 -8.64 3.37 -6.40
CA VAL A 32 -9.44 4.59 -6.64
C VAL A 32 -10.91 4.34 -6.32
N TRP A 33 -11.45 3.17 -6.70
CA TRP A 33 -12.80 2.77 -6.33
C TRP A 33 -12.97 2.66 -4.81
N ALA A 34 -12.06 1.97 -4.13
CA ALA A 34 -12.08 1.81 -2.68
C ALA A 34 -12.00 3.17 -1.96
N TRP A 35 -11.16 4.09 -2.45
CA TRP A 35 -11.11 5.46 -1.94
C TRP A 35 -12.42 6.21 -2.17
N GLY A 36 -13.05 6.07 -3.35
CA GLY A 36 -14.36 6.64 -3.64
C GLY A 36 -15.44 6.14 -2.68
N SER A 37 -15.46 4.84 -2.41
CA SER A 37 -16.36 4.20 -1.46
C SER A 37 -16.13 4.64 -0.02
N ASN A 38 -14.87 4.78 0.41
CA ASN A 38 -14.55 5.36 1.72
C ASN A 38 -15.07 6.79 1.84
N LEU A 39 -14.81 7.65 0.85
CA LEU A 39 -15.33 9.02 0.84
C LEU A 39 -16.87 9.07 0.86
N HIS A 40 -17.52 8.16 0.14
CA HIS A 40 -18.97 8.11 0.08
C HIS A 40 -19.55 7.69 1.43
N TYR A 41 -19.05 6.60 2.01
CA TYR A 41 -19.51 6.12 3.31
C TYR A 41 -19.28 7.14 4.42
N LEU A 42 -18.07 7.72 4.50
CA LEU A 42 -17.73 8.73 5.50
C LEU A 42 -18.61 9.99 5.36
N HIS A 43 -18.97 10.36 4.14
CA HIS A 43 -19.93 11.43 3.90
C HIS A 43 -21.33 11.11 4.44
N LEU A 44 -21.83 9.88 4.23
CA LEU A 44 -23.14 9.44 4.73
C LEU A 44 -23.22 9.50 6.26
N ILE A 45 -22.13 9.19 6.96
CA ILE A 45 -22.03 9.29 8.42
C ILE A 45 -21.55 10.66 8.91
N LYS A 46 -21.57 11.68 8.05
CA LYS A 46 -21.28 13.09 8.35
C LYS A 46 -19.85 13.37 8.81
N ILE A 47 -18.87 12.61 8.34
CA ILE A 47 -17.45 12.88 8.54
C ILE A 47 -16.90 13.69 7.36
N ASP A 48 -16.44 14.92 7.64
CA ASP A 48 -15.84 15.81 6.64
C ASP A 48 -14.37 15.46 6.38
N VAL A 49 -14.16 14.46 5.51
CA VAL A 49 -12.81 14.03 5.10
C VAL A 49 -12.00 15.17 4.49
N PRO A 50 -12.53 15.99 3.55
CA PRO A 50 -11.81 17.16 3.04
C PRO A 50 -11.27 18.06 4.15
N ALA A 51 -12.05 18.37 5.18
CA ALA A 51 -11.57 19.16 6.31
C ALA A 51 -10.43 18.45 7.08
N LEU A 52 -10.55 17.14 7.32
CA LEU A 52 -9.52 16.34 8.02
C LEU A 52 -8.16 16.35 7.31
N ILE A 53 -8.17 16.23 5.98
CA ILE A 53 -6.93 16.22 5.17
C ILE A 53 -6.56 17.59 4.60
N ARG A 54 -7.25 18.67 5.03
CA ARG A 54 -7.07 20.05 4.53
C ARG A 54 -7.20 20.16 2.99
N TYR A 55 -8.09 19.37 2.40
CA TYR A 55 -8.47 19.50 1.00
C TYR A 55 -9.51 20.63 0.84
N PRO A 56 -9.50 21.40 -0.27
CA PRO A 56 -10.44 22.50 -0.46
C PRO A 56 -11.87 22.04 -0.36
N SER A 57 -12.63 22.80 0.43
CA SER A 57 -14.07 22.69 0.47
C SER A 57 -14.67 23.05 -0.90
N ARG A 58 -15.81 22.43 -1.21
CA ARG A 58 -16.62 22.82 -2.35
C ARG A 58 -17.39 24.08 -1.96
N SER A 59 -17.16 25.17 -2.69
CA SER A 59 -17.72 26.49 -2.36
C SER A 59 -19.20 26.63 -2.70
N SER A 60 -19.75 25.75 -3.54
CA SER A 60 -21.15 25.76 -3.96
C SER A 60 -21.77 24.36 -3.88
N PRO A 61 -23.03 24.23 -3.42
CA PRO A 61 -23.79 22.98 -3.48
C PRO A 61 -23.95 22.40 -4.90
N SER A 62 -23.80 23.24 -5.94
CA SER A 62 -23.85 22.80 -7.34
C SER A 62 -22.59 22.03 -7.78
N GLN A 63 -21.50 22.08 -7.01
CA GLN A 63 -20.31 21.31 -7.31
C GLN A 63 -20.51 19.84 -6.90
N SER A 64 -20.09 18.93 -7.78
CA SER A 64 -20.13 17.50 -7.49
C SER A 64 -19.35 17.18 -6.20
N SER A 65 -19.93 16.33 -5.35
CA SER A 65 -19.30 15.83 -4.15
C SER A 65 -17.93 15.18 -4.46
N HIS A 66 -17.05 15.13 -3.45
CA HIS A 66 -15.73 14.52 -3.62
C HIS A 66 -15.81 13.05 -4.00
N HIS A 67 -16.69 12.27 -3.37
CA HIS A 67 -16.89 10.85 -3.72
C HIS A 67 -17.39 10.67 -5.16
N LEU A 68 -18.34 11.50 -5.63
CA LEU A 68 -18.83 11.43 -7.02
C LEU A 68 -17.72 11.79 -8.01
N SER A 69 -16.91 12.79 -7.68
CA SER A 69 -15.73 13.16 -8.49
C SER A 69 -14.74 11.99 -8.59
N THR A 70 -14.51 11.29 -7.48
CA THR A 70 -13.65 10.09 -7.43
C THR A 70 -14.24 8.93 -8.23
N TYR A 71 -15.55 8.67 -8.15
CA TYR A 71 -16.19 7.62 -8.96
C TYR A 71 -16.14 7.91 -10.46
N ARG A 72 -16.31 9.16 -10.87
CA ARG A 72 -16.12 9.56 -12.28
C ARG A 72 -14.69 9.29 -12.74
N PHE A 73 -13.70 9.62 -11.90
CA PHE A 73 -12.31 9.32 -12.21
C PHE A 73 -12.05 7.80 -12.25
N ALA A 74 -12.57 7.04 -11.29
CA ALA A 74 -12.46 5.58 -11.27
C ALA A 74 -13.09 4.94 -12.52
N THR A 75 -14.27 5.42 -12.94
CA THR A 75 -14.95 4.98 -14.17
C THR A 75 -14.09 5.25 -15.40
N LEU A 76 -13.52 6.45 -15.50
CA LEU A 76 -12.63 6.80 -16.60
C LEU A 76 -11.38 5.93 -16.67
N LEU A 77 -10.84 5.48 -15.53
CA LEU A 77 -9.73 4.53 -15.51
C LEU A 77 -10.17 3.09 -15.82
N THR A 78 -11.39 2.73 -15.41
CA THR A 78 -11.93 1.37 -15.57
C THR A 78 -12.29 1.05 -17.01
N LEU A 79 -12.91 1.98 -17.75
CA LEU A 79 -13.31 1.76 -19.14
C LEU A 79 -12.14 1.35 -20.06
N PRO A 80 -11.02 2.09 -20.14
CA PRO A 80 -9.88 1.70 -20.96
C PRO A 80 -9.17 0.44 -20.44
N LEU A 81 -9.17 0.19 -19.11
CA LEU A 81 -8.70 -1.08 -18.56
C LEU A 81 -9.48 -2.25 -19.13
N LEU A 82 -10.81 -2.21 -19.03
CA LEU A 82 -11.68 -3.29 -19.50
C LEU A 82 -11.57 -3.47 -21.01
N LEU A 83 -11.55 -2.39 -21.78
CA LEU A 83 -11.36 -2.46 -23.24
C LEU A 83 -10.02 -3.09 -23.61
N SER A 84 -8.93 -2.67 -22.96
CA SER A 84 -7.59 -3.24 -23.18
C SER A 84 -7.53 -4.71 -22.80
N LEU A 85 -8.12 -5.08 -21.67
CA LEU A 85 -8.12 -6.44 -21.14
C LEU A 85 -8.98 -7.39 -22.00
N LEU A 86 -10.17 -6.96 -22.42
CA LEU A 86 -11.02 -7.71 -23.34
C LEU A 86 -10.32 -7.90 -24.69
N LEU A 87 -9.72 -6.84 -25.23
CA LEU A 87 -8.93 -6.94 -26.46
C LEU A 87 -7.78 -7.95 -26.30
N PHE A 88 -7.04 -7.88 -25.20
CA PHE A 88 -5.98 -8.82 -24.89
C PHE A 88 -6.49 -10.27 -24.87
N TRP A 89 -7.59 -10.56 -24.19
CA TRP A 89 -8.16 -11.92 -24.15
C TRP A 89 -8.63 -12.40 -25.52
N THR A 90 -9.25 -11.52 -26.33
CA THR A 90 -9.71 -11.89 -27.68
C THR A 90 -8.56 -12.24 -28.61
N ILE A 91 -7.44 -11.52 -28.50
CA ILE A 91 -6.24 -11.73 -29.32
C ILE A 91 -5.47 -12.97 -28.86
N THR A 92 -5.23 -13.10 -27.55
CA THR A 92 -4.34 -14.15 -27.03
C THR A 92 -5.03 -15.49 -26.91
N ARG A 93 -6.36 -15.52 -26.68
CA ARG A 93 -7.16 -16.72 -26.42
C ARG A 93 -6.55 -17.63 -25.33
N GLY A 94 -5.75 -17.05 -24.43
CA GLY A 94 -5.05 -17.78 -23.37
C GLY A 94 -3.86 -18.62 -23.83
N THR A 95 -3.35 -18.48 -25.06
CA THR A 95 -2.15 -19.22 -25.49
C THR A 95 -0.85 -18.51 -25.09
N THR A 96 0.09 -19.27 -24.52
CA THR A 96 1.39 -18.76 -24.02
C THR A 96 2.14 -17.93 -25.05
N SER A 97 2.26 -18.43 -26.28
CA SER A 97 3.00 -17.75 -27.36
C SER A 97 2.36 -16.41 -27.76
N SER A 98 1.03 -16.32 -27.75
CA SER A 98 0.33 -15.08 -28.07
C SER A 98 0.42 -14.07 -26.92
N VAL A 99 0.33 -14.52 -25.67
CA VAL A 99 0.48 -13.67 -24.48
C VAL A 99 1.82 -12.94 -24.51
N VAL A 100 2.90 -13.68 -24.72
CA VAL A 100 4.26 -13.13 -24.84
C VAL A 100 4.39 -12.19 -26.03
N ARG A 101 3.89 -12.58 -27.21
CA ARG A 101 3.97 -11.77 -28.44
C ARG A 101 3.24 -10.43 -28.32
N TRP A 102 2.11 -10.40 -27.60
CA TRP A 102 1.26 -9.21 -27.46
C TRP A 102 1.52 -8.44 -26.17
N GLU A 103 2.69 -8.59 -25.55
CA GLU A 103 3.05 -7.88 -24.32
C GLU A 103 2.95 -6.36 -24.43
N ILE A 104 3.09 -5.80 -25.63
CA ILE A 104 2.99 -4.35 -25.87
C ILE A 104 1.66 -3.77 -25.37
N LEU A 105 0.56 -4.52 -25.46
CA LEU A 105 -0.77 -4.05 -25.11
C LEU A 105 -0.92 -3.78 -23.59
N PRO A 106 -0.67 -4.76 -22.68
CA PRO A 106 -0.69 -4.53 -21.25
C PRO A 106 0.29 -3.44 -20.78
N ASN A 107 1.50 -3.38 -21.34
CA ASN A 107 2.49 -2.39 -20.93
C ASN A 107 2.15 -0.98 -21.40
N LEU A 108 1.66 -0.82 -22.63
CA LEU A 108 1.22 0.48 -23.11
C LEU A 108 0.06 1.00 -22.25
N TYR A 109 -0.89 0.13 -21.90
CA TYR A 109 -1.97 0.50 -20.99
C TYR A 109 -1.45 0.90 -19.60
N LEU A 110 -0.54 0.11 -19.01
CA LEU A 110 0.07 0.43 -17.71
C LEU A 110 0.82 1.77 -17.75
N LEU A 111 1.58 2.04 -18.81
CA LEU A 111 2.28 3.30 -19.01
C LEU A 111 1.28 4.47 -19.09
N LEU A 112 0.22 4.34 -19.88
CA LEU A 112 -0.83 5.36 -19.98
C LEU A 112 -1.52 5.61 -18.64
N LEU A 113 -1.76 4.56 -17.86
CA LEU A 113 -2.32 4.67 -16.51
C LEU A 113 -1.37 5.47 -15.60
N VAL A 114 -0.09 5.13 -15.56
CA VAL A 114 0.92 5.85 -14.76
C VAL A 114 1.00 7.32 -15.19
N LEU A 115 1.09 7.59 -16.49
CA LEU A 115 1.10 8.95 -17.03
C LEU A 115 -0.17 9.73 -16.68
N CYS A 116 -1.33 9.06 -16.61
CA CYS A 116 -2.57 9.68 -16.16
C CYS A 116 -2.46 10.20 -14.71
N PHE A 117 -1.77 9.51 -13.81
CA PHE A 117 -1.55 9.98 -12.44
C PHE A 117 -0.49 11.09 -12.34
N LEU A 118 0.52 11.08 -13.20
CA LEU A 118 1.66 12.00 -13.13
C LEU A 118 1.47 13.31 -13.90
N LEU A 119 0.84 13.27 -15.07
CA LEU A 119 0.73 14.44 -15.95
C LEU A 119 -0.44 15.35 -15.51
N PRO A 120 -0.28 16.69 -15.48
CA PRO A 120 -1.34 17.62 -15.07
C PRO A 120 -2.35 17.88 -16.21
N LEU A 121 -3.04 16.84 -16.68
CA LEU A 121 -4.06 16.94 -17.72
C LEU A 121 -5.29 17.71 -17.22
N GLN A 122 -5.70 18.75 -17.95
CA GLN A 122 -6.83 19.61 -17.60
C GLN A 122 -8.17 18.90 -17.36
N PRO A 123 -8.60 17.88 -18.14
CA PRO A 123 -9.90 17.24 -17.91
C PRO A 123 -9.98 16.41 -16.62
N LEU A 124 -8.87 16.26 -15.88
CA LEU A 124 -8.74 15.24 -14.83
C LEU A 124 -8.33 15.79 -13.46
N SER A 125 -8.85 16.96 -13.10
CA SER A 125 -8.61 17.62 -11.81
C SER A 125 -7.13 17.96 -11.57
N ARG A 126 -6.65 19.01 -12.26
CA ARG A 126 -5.29 19.57 -12.10
C ARG A 126 -4.93 19.82 -10.63
N THR A 127 -5.85 20.39 -9.86
CA THR A 127 -5.64 20.73 -8.44
C THR A 127 -5.48 19.50 -7.55
N GLY A 128 -6.27 18.45 -7.80
CA GLY A 128 -6.15 17.18 -7.05
C GLY A 128 -4.81 16.51 -7.27
N ARG A 129 -4.37 16.43 -8.54
CA ARG A 129 -3.06 15.87 -8.92
C ARG A 129 -1.89 16.66 -8.36
N TYR A 130 -1.94 17.99 -8.45
CA TYR A 130 -0.90 18.83 -7.88
C TYR A 130 -0.74 18.59 -6.38
N ARG A 131 -1.85 18.49 -5.63
CA ARG A 131 -1.81 18.15 -4.20
C ARG A 131 -1.28 16.74 -3.94
N PHE A 132 -1.73 15.76 -4.73
CA PHE A 132 -1.23 14.39 -4.65
C PHE A 132 0.28 14.34 -4.82
N LEU A 133 0.81 14.91 -5.91
CA LEU A 133 2.24 14.94 -6.21
C LEU A 133 3.04 15.78 -5.22
N SER A 134 2.49 16.92 -4.76
CA SER A 134 3.13 17.76 -3.75
C SER A 134 3.25 17.03 -2.41
N THR A 135 2.19 16.32 -2.00
CA THR A 135 2.19 15.49 -0.79
C THR A 135 3.15 14.32 -0.93
N LEU A 136 3.08 13.59 -2.04
CA LEU A 136 4.00 12.48 -2.35
C LEU A 136 5.46 12.94 -2.32
N LYS A 137 5.78 14.06 -2.98
CA LYS A 137 7.11 14.68 -2.94
C LYS A 137 7.53 15.01 -1.51
N ARG A 138 6.69 15.71 -0.75
CA ARG A 138 6.97 16.12 0.64
C ARG A 138 7.31 14.93 1.52
N ILE A 139 6.47 13.89 1.54
CA ILE A 139 6.70 12.71 2.38
C ILE A 139 7.92 11.90 1.90
N SER A 140 8.20 11.85 0.60
CA SER A 140 9.31 11.08 0.04
C SER A 140 10.68 11.68 0.39
N ILE A 141 10.82 13.00 0.36
CA ILE A 141 12.08 13.67 0.71
C ILE A 141 12.29 13.80 2.23
N GLY A 142 11.27 13.45 3.04
CA GLY A 142 11.34 13.46 4.51
C GLY A 142 10.66 14.66 5.17
N GLY A 143 9.83 15.40 4.45
CA GLY A 143 8.96 16.40 5.03
C GLY A 143 7.76 15.76 5.73
N LEU A 144 7.30 16.43 6.79
CA LEU A 144 6.03 16.15 7.46
C LEU A 144 5.38 17.50 7.79
N ALA A 145 4.18 17.75 7.28
CA ALA A 145 3.44 18.96 7.58
C ALA A 145 3.24 19.14 9.10
N ASP A 146 3.02 20.38 9.52
CA ASP A 146 2.69 20.67 10.91
C ASP A 146 1.26 20.24 11.24
N ALA A 147 0.97 20.08 12.53
CA ALA A 147 -0.30 19.51 12.99
C ALA A 147 -1.53 20.26 12.44
N HIS A 148 -1.42 21.58 12.27
CA HIS A 148 -2.51 22.43 11.75
C HIS A 148 -2.57 22.48 10.22
N ASP A 149 -1.50 22.09 9.51
CA ASP A 149 -1.28 22.31 8.07
C ASP A 149 -1.33 21.03 7.23
N GLY A 150 -2.08 20.01 7.68
CA GLY A 150 -2.34 18.82 6.88
C GLY A 150 -1.48 17.60 7.21
N LYS A 151 -0.86 17.55 8.39
CA LYS A 151 -0.14 16.36 8.90
C LYS A 151 -0.90 15.04 8.72
N PHE A 152 -2.21 15.04 8.98
CA PHE A 152 -3.03 13.84 8.83
C PHE A 152 -3.08 13.35 7.38
N GLY A 153 -3.13 14.25 6.39
CA GLY A 153 -3.06 13.88 4.98
C GLY A 153 -1.72 13.26 4.58
N ASP A 154 -0.61 13.75 5.14
CA ASP A 154 0.73 13.19 4.93
C ASP A 154 0.87 11.77 5.50
N ILE A 155 0.32 11.55 6.70
CA ILE A 155 0.30 10.25 7.36
C ILE A 155 -0.57 9.27 6.56
N LEU A 156 -1.79 9.68 6.21
CA LEU A 156 -2.71 8.87 5.42
C LEU A 156 -2.12 8.47 4.07
N MET A 157 -1.46 9.41 3.36
CA MET A 157 -0.79 9.10 2.10
C MET A 157 0.33 8.07 2.31
N ALA A 158 1.13 8.23 3.35
CA ALA A 158 2.22 7.30 3.63
C ALA A 158 1.71 5.91 4.04
N ASP A 159 0.58 5.81 4.76
CA ASP A 159 -0.07 4.53 5.09
C ASP A 159 -0.74 3.87 3.87
N VAL A 160 -1.23 4.67 2.91
CA VAL A 160 -1.63 4.13 1.60
C VAL A 160 -0.40 3.57 0.87
N LEU A 161 0.74 4.28 0.87
CA LEU A 161 1.95 3.78 0.22
C LEU A 161 2.47 2.47 0.85
N THR A 162 2.37 2.29 2.16
CA THR A 162 2.79 1.04 2.81
C THR A 162 1.92 -0.13 2.37
N SER A 163 0.61 0.10 2.22
CA SER A 163 -0.32 -0.89 1.65
C SER A 163 0.01 -1.23 0.18
N TYR A 164 0.60 -0.27 -0.55
CA TYR A 164 1.00 -0.42 -1.95
C TYR A 164 2.46 -0.85 -2.15
N ALA A 165 3.23 -1.16 -1.09
CA ALA A 165 4.66 -1.44 -1.21
C ALA A 165 4.99 -2.55 -2.22
N LYS A 166 4.24 -3.66 -2.18
CA LYS A 166 4.39 -4.76 -3.16
C LYS A 166 3.96 -4.34 -4.57
N VAL A 167 2.86 -3.58 -4.69
CA VAL A 167 2.37 -3.06 -5.98
C VAL A 167 3.41 -2.15 -6.63
N LEU A 168 4.13 -1.32 -5.86
CA LEU A 168 5.23 -0.50 -6.35
C LEU A 168 6.42 -1.34 -6.83
N GLY A 169 6.75 -2.42 -6.12
CA GLY A 169 7.74 -3.39 -6.56
C GLY A 169 7.34 -4.08 -7.88
N ASP A 170 6.09 -4.53 -7.98
CA ASP A 170 5.56 -5.18 -9.19
C ASP A 170 5.42 -4.20 -10.37
N LEU A 171 5.07 -2.94 -10.12
CA LEU A 171 5.10 -1.86 -11.11
C LEU A 171 6.52 -1.69 -11.67
N PHE A 172 7.53 -1.64 -10.79
CA PHE A 172 8.92 -1.55 -11.22
C PHE A 172 9.33 -2.78 -12.02
N VAL A 173 9.01 -4.00 -11.57
CA VAL A 173 9.33 -5.24 -12.31
C VAL A 173 8.69 -5.22 -13.69
N ALA A 174 7.41 -4.88 -13.81
CA ALA A 174 6.71 -4.78 -15.10
C ALA A 174 7.39 -3.80 -16.06
N LEU A 175 7.72 -2.60 -15.60
CA LEU A 175 8.39 -1.58 -16.40
C LEU A 175 9.84 -1.98 -16.75
N CYS A 176 10.57 -2.58 -15.81
CA CYS A 176 11.95 -3.03 -16.02
C CYS A 176 12.01 -4.13 -17.08
N MET A 177 11.12 -5.12 -17.00
CA MET A 177 11.03 -6.20 -17.99
C MET A 177 10.58 -5.68 -19.36
N PHE A 178 9.68 -4.70 -19.41
CA PHE A 178 9.24 -4.10 -20.67
C PHE A 178 10.38 -3.41 -21.44
N VAL A 179 11.35 -2.83 -20.73
CA VAL A 179 12.51 -2.14 -21.33
C VAL A 179 13.69 -3.10 -21.57
N SER A 180 13.73 -4.25 -20.88
CA SER A 180 14.83 -5.20 -20.96
C SER A 180 14.64 -6.19 -22.12
N SER A 181 15.68 -6.42 -22.92
CA SER A 181 15.60 -7.25 -24.15
C SER A 181 15.58 -8.77 -23.93
N GLY A 182 15.57 -9.25 -22.68
CA GLY A 182 15.79 -10.66 -22.36
C GLY A 182 14.59 -11.46 -21.84
N LYS A 183 13.55 -10.81 -21.32
CA LYS A 183 12.38 -11.49 -20.73
C LYS A 183 11.11 -10.69 -20.98
N SER A 184 10.06 -11.37 -21.44
CA SER A 184 8.77 -10.73 -21.62
C SER A 184 8.15 -10.37 -20.28
N SER A 185 7.68 -9.12 -20.19
CA SER A 185 6.91 -8.55 -19.08
C SER A 185 5.55 -9.21 -18.81
N THR A 186 5.03 -9.98 -19.78
CA THR A 186 3.84 -10.83 -19.61
C THR A 186 4.19 -12.29 -19.31
N GLY A 187 5.48 -12.63 -19.37
CA GLY A 187 6.03 -13.88 -18.92
C GLY A 187 6.16 -13.96 -17.39
N GLN A 188 6.97 -14.90 -16.91
CA GLN A 188 7.21 -15.08 -15.48
C GLN A 188 7.90 -13.83 -14.90
N PRO A 189 7.35 -13.20 -13.85
CA PRO A 189 7.92 -11.98 -13.26
C PRO A 189 9.37 -12.15 -12.80
N ASP A 190 10.29 -11.40 -13.41
CA ASP A 190 11.69 -11.37 -13.00
C ASP A 190 11.94 -10.37 -11.87
N ARG A 191 11.89 -10.87 -10.64
CA ARG A 191 12.18 -10.05 -9.45
C ARG A 191 13.66 -9.73 -9.25
N GLY A 192 14.54 -10.21 -10.14
CA GLY A 192 15.95 -9.81 -10.24
C GLY A 192 16.18 -8.74 -11.30
N CYS A 193 15.15 -8.30 -12.04
CA CYS A 193 15.28 -7.21 -13.01
C CYS A 193 15.78 -5.94 -12.30
N GLY A 194 16.89 -5.38 -12.78
CA GLY A 194 17.56 -4.24 -12.14
C GLY A 194 18.42 -4.58 -10.90
N GLY A 195 18.61 -5.88 -10.59
CA GLY A 195 19.49 -6.38 -9.54
C GLY A 195 18.76 -6.94 -8.31
N GLN A 196 19.49 -7.72 -7.51
CA GLN A 196 18.95 -8.47 -6.36
C GLN A 196 18.25 -7.58 -5.32
N PHE A 197 18.76 -6.37 -5.09
CA PHE A 197 18.32 -5.49 -4.00
C PHE A 197 17.48 -4.29 -4.44
N LEU A 198 17.29 -4.05 -5.74
CA LEU A 198 16.57 -2.87 -6.21
C LEU A 198 15.06 -2.96 -5.93
N VAL A 199 14.44 -4.11 -6.26
CA VAL A 199 13.02 -4.37 -5.91
C VAL A 199 12.80 -4.33 -4.38
N PRO A 200 13.60 -5.02 -3.55
CA PRO A 200 13.55 -4.86 -2.10
C PRO A 200 13.69 -3.42 -1.61
N ALA A 201 14.61 -2.64 -2.20
CA ALA A 201 14.79 -1.23 -1.86
C ALA A 201 13.52 -0.42 -2.14
N ILE A 202 12.89 -0.60 -3.30
CA ILE A 202 11.62 0.06 -3.65
C ILE A 202 10.50 -0.33 -2.67
N ILE A 203 10.36 -1.62 -2.35
CA ILE A 203 9.37 -2.12 -1.39
C ILE A 203 9.62 -1.54 0.02
N SER A 204 10.87 -1.22 0.37
CA SER A 204 11.22 -0.63 1.67
C SER A 204 10.91 0.86 1.80
N VAL A 205 10.76 1.59 0.68
CA VAL A 205 10.57 3.05 0.67
C VAL A 205 9.36 3.49 1.49
N PRO A 206 8.15 2.90 1.36
CA PRO A 206 7.01 3.32 2.17
C PRO A 206 7.22 3.18 3.68
N SER A 207 7.80 2.07 4.13
CA SER A 207 8.14 1.86 5.55
C SER A 207 9.20 2.85 6.03
N MET A 208 10.16 3.20 5.17
CA MET A 208 11.16 4.24 5.45
C MET A 208 10.52 5.62 5.61
N ILE A 209 9.55 5.98 4.76
CA ILE A 209 8.81 7.24 4.87
C ILE A 209 8.10 7.31 6.24
N ARG A 210 7.36 6.26 6.61
CA ARG A 210 6.64 6.24 7.90
C ARG A 210 7.58 6.22 9.10
N LEU A 211 8.68 5.47 9.04
CA LEU A 211 9.73 5.49 10.06
C LEU A 211 10.23 6.93 10.27
N ARG A 212 10.60 7.64 9.19
CA ARG A 212 11.08 9.02 9.27
C ARG A 212 10.02 9.95 9.86
N GLN A 213 8.76 9.86 9.43
CA GLN A 213 7.67 10.66 9.99
C GLN A 213 7.52 10.44 11.50
N CYS A 214 7.55 9.18 11.95
CA CYS A 214 7.46 8.84 13.37
C CYS A 214 8.63 9.40 14.19
N LEU A 215 9.86 9.33 13.65
CA LEU A 215 11.04 9.90 14.30
C LEU A 215 10.98 11.45 14.35
N ILE A 216 10.49 12.10 13.30
CA ILE A 216 10.28 13.55 13.29
C ILE A 216 9.28 13.96 14.36
N GLU A 217 8.16 13.24 14.51
CA GLU A 217 7.18 13.53 15.56
C GLU A 217 7.75 13.30 16.97
N PHE A 218 8.51 12.23 17.17
CA PHE A 218 9.22 12.00 18.43
C PHE A 218 10.14 13.18 18.78
N LEU A 219 10.93 13.66 17.81
CA LEU A 219 11.83 14.79 18.01
C LEU A 219 11.06 16.11 18.25
N ARG A 220 9.93 16.33 17.57
CA ARG A 220 9.05 17.48 17.80
C ARG A 220 8.54 17.48 19.24
N VAL A 221 8.02 16.35 19.72
CA VAL A 221 7.56 16.19 21.11
C VAL A 221 8.69 16.43 22.10
N GLN A 222 9.89 15.89 21.87
CA GLN A 222 11.04 16.10 22.75
C GLN A 222 11.46 17.57 22.84
N ARG A 223 11.40 18.31 21.74
CA ARG A 223 11.69 19.75 21.72
C ARG A 223 10.62 20.58 22.45
N SER A 224 9.34 20.21 22.32
CA SER A 224 8.23 20.90 22.98
C SER A 224 8.21 20.72 24.50
N LYS A 225 8.85 19.68 25.05
CA LYS A 225 8.96 19.47 26.51
C LYS A 225 9.71 20.58 27.27
N GLY A 226 10.50 21.40 26.58
CA GLY A 226 11.19 22.55 27.16
C GLY A 226 10.48 23.90 26.94
N GLY A 227 9.32 23.91 26.27
CA GLY A 227 8.58 25.14 25.93
C GLY A 227 7.26 25.29 26.68
N PRO A 228 6.54 26.41 26.46
CA PRO A 228 5.25 26.69 27.11
C PRO A 228 4.16 25.64 26.84
N GLU A 229 4.30 24.86 25.76
CA GLU A 229 3.34 23.84 25.31
C GLU A 229 3.60 22.43 25.90
N ALA A 230 4.57 22.28 26.81
CA ALA A 230 5.02 21.00 27.36
C ALA A 230 3.91 20.14 27.99
N THR A 231 2.84 20.75 28.51
CA THR A 231 1.70 20.06 29.15
C THR A 231 0.76 19.37 28.16
N SER A 232 0.81 19.74 26.88
CA SER A 232 -0.02 19.17 25.81
C SER A 232 0.73 18.16 24.92
N ALA A 233 2.05 18.13 25.03
CA ALA A 233 2.92 17.22 24.30
C ALA A 233 2.84 15.81 24.93
N GLY A 234 2.03 14.93 24.34
CA GLY A 234 1.82 13.56 24.82
C GLY A 234 3.12 12.74 24.97
N TRP A 235 3.00 11.50 25.46
CA TRP A 235 4.16 10.62 25.64
C TRP A 235 4.81 10.27 24.30
N GLY A 236 5.95 10.90 24.01
CA GLY A 236 6.70 10.69 22.76
C GLY A 236 7.07 9.23 22.48
N GLY A 237 7.06 8.35 23.49
CA GLY A 237 7.31 6.92 23.31
C GLY A 237 6.31 6.23 22.37
N GLN A 238 5.09 6.76 22.20
CA GLN A 238 4.16 6.23 21.21
C GLN A 238 4.70 6.41 19.79
N HIS A 239 5.30 7.55 19.46
CA HIS A 239 5.89 7.75 18.14
C HIS A 239 7.09 6.82 17.90
N LEU A 240 7.90 6.55 18.93
CA LEU A 240 9.01 5.60 18.82
C LEU A 240 8.52 4.15 18.66
N ALA A 241 7.45 3.77 19.36
CA ALA A 241 6.80 2.47 19.16
C ALA A 241 6.26 2.35 17.72
N ASN A 242 5.66 3.42 17.18
CA ASN A 242 5.20 3.41 15.78
C ASN A 242 6.39 3.31 14.81
N ALA A 243 7.48 4.01 15.09
CA ALA A 243 8.73 3.90 14.34
C ALA A 243 9.24 2.45 14.33
N LEU A 244 9.20 1.76 15.48
CA LEU A 244 9.58 0.35 15.58
C LEU A 244 8.68 -0.55 14.73
N LYS A 245 7.37 -0.28 14.67
CA LYS A 245 6.41 -1.00 13.80
C LYS A 245 6.85 -0.94 12.33
N TYR A 246 7.18 0.24 11.82
CA TYR A 246 7.63 0.34 10.43
C TYR A 246 9.07 -0.18 10.24
N ALA A 247 9.91 -0.11 11.27
CA ALA A 247 11.26 -0.68 11.23
C ALA A 247 11.27 -2.21 11.18
N SER A 248 10.29 -2.89 11.80
CA SER A 248 10.21 -4.36 11.79
C SER A 248 9.97 -4.96 10.39
N ALA A 249 9.57 -4.13 9.41
CA ALA A 249 9.43 -4.57 8.02
C ALA A 249 10.79 -4.77 7.32
N PHE A 250 11.86 -4.05 7.70
CA PHE A 250 13.14 -4.12 6.99
C PHE A 250 13.81 -5.49 7.06
N PRO A 251 13.91 -6.15 8.24
CA PRO A 251 14.43 -7.52 8.31
C PRO A 251 13.66 -8.48 7.42
N VAL A 252 12.33 -8.40 7.38
CA VAL A 252 11.49 -9.24 6.52
C VAL A 252 11.85 -9.03 5.04
N ILE A 253 11.95 -7.77 4.60
CA ILE A 253 12.28 -7.42 3.21
C ILE A 253 13.69 -7.89 2.82
N ILE A 254 14.68 -7.64 3.68
CA ILE A 254 16.08 -8.02 3.43
C ILE A 254 16.21 -9.55 3.37
N LEU A 255 15.67 -10.27 4.35
CA LEU A 255 15.74 -11.72 4.40
C LEU A 255 14.99 -12.35 3.20
N SER A 256 13.87 -11.77 2.76
CA SER A 256 13.17 -12.19 1.54
C SER A 256 14.00 -12.01 0.27
N ALA A 257 14.90 -11.03 0.23
CA ALA A 257 15.83 -10.82 -0.89
C ALA A 257 17.01 -11.79 -0.84
N LEU A 258 17.51 -12.07 0.37
CA LEU A 258 18.58 -13.03 0.61
C LEU A 258 18.15 -14.47 0.28
N GLN A 259 16.92 -14.87 0.64
CA GLN A 259 16.38 -16.18 0.28
C GLN A 259 16.29 -16.40 -1.22
N ARG A 260 15.87 -15.37 -1.98
CA ARG A 260 15.75 -15.47 -3.44
C ARG A 260 17.09 -15.61 -4.16
N GLY A 261 18.16 -15.08 -3.58
CA GLY A 261 19.52 -15.19 -4.09
C GLY A 261 20.41 -16.03 -3.18
N TYR A 262 19.85 -17.06 -2.54
CA TYR A 262 20.58 -17.89 -1.60
C TYR A 262 21.72 -18.62 -2.33
N ASP A 263 22.93 -18.50 -1.78
CA ASP A 263 24.15 -19.13 -2.30
C ASP A 263 24.90 -19.73 -1.10
N PRO A 264 24.95 -21.07 -0.97
CA PRO A 264 25.58 -21.73 0.17
C PRO A 264 27.09 -21.46 0.25
N ALA A 265 27.75 -21.08 -0.86
CA ALA A 265 29.17 -20.75 -0.85
C ALA A 265 29.46 -19.36 -0.25
N LYS A 266 28.48 -18.46 -0.27
CA LYS A 266 28.60 -17.08 0.24
C LYS A 266 27.93 -16.87 1.59
N MET A 267 26.93 -17.69 1.93
CA MET A 267 26.20 -17.57 3.18
C MET A 267 26.69 -18.55 4.25
N GLY A 268 27.11 -18.00 5.39
CA GLY A 268 27.47 -18.78 6.59
C GLY A 268 26.28 -19.37 7.35
N MET A 269 25.10 -19.43 6.75
CA MET A 269 23.87 -19.95 7.35
C MET A 269 23.18 -20.90 6.37
N SER A 270 22.63 -22.00 6.88
CA SER A 270 21.82 -22.92 6.06
C SER A 270 20.55 -22.24 5.55
N GLU A 271 20.05 -22.69 4.40
CA GLU A 271 18.79 -22.20 3.82
C GLU A 271 17.63 -22.33 4.81
N ALA A 272 17.57 -23.46 5.52
CA ALA A 272 16.59 -23.69 6.58
C ALA A 272 16.76 -22.71 7.77
N GLY A 273 17.99 -22.37 8.13
CA GLY A 273 18.28 -21.36 9.16
C GLY A 273 17.79 -19.97 8.72
N LEU A 274 18.07 -19.60 7.47
CA LEU A 274 17.62 -18.34 6.89
C LEU A 274 16.10 -18.26 6.82
N PHE A 275 15.43 -19.35 6.46
CA PHE A 275 13.98 -19.48 6.46
C PHE A 275 13.36 -19.31 7.85
N ARG A 276 13.91 -19.96 8.88
CA ARG A 276 13.42 -19.82 10.26
C ARG A 276 13.62 -18.40 10.79
N LEU A 277 14.74 -17.76 10.46
CA LEU A 277 15.01 -16.38 10.84
C LEU A 277 14.02 -15.42 10.16
N TRP A 278 13.82 -15.59 8.84
CA TRP A 278 12.83 -14.83 8.08
C TRP A 278 11.43 -15.00 8.68
N LEU A 279 11.00 -16.24 8.95
CA LEU A 279 9.69 -16.53 9.53
C LEU A 279 9.52 -15.89 10.91
N SER A 280 10.58 -15.86 11.72
CA SER A 280 10.56 -15.18 13.03
C SER A 280 10.32 -13.68 12.88
N PHE A 281 10.96 -13.01 11.92
CA PHE A 281 10.71 -11.59 11.66
C PHE A 281 9.35 -11.33 11.01
N VAL A 282 8.86 -12.22 10.16
CA VAL A 282 7.48 -12.15 9.63
C VAL A 282 6.49 -12.19 10.77
N PHE A 283 6.65 -13.15 11.71
CA PHE A 283 5.82 -13.24 12.90
C PHE A 283 5.87 -11.94 13.72
N LEU A 284 7.07 -11.46 14.09
CA LEU A 284 7.21 -10.23 14.86
C LEU A 284 6.55 -9.03 14.17
N ASN A 285 6.78 -8.86 12.87
CA ASN A 285 6.20 -7.77 12.09
C ASN A 285 4.67 -7.85 12.00
N SER A 286 4.13 -9.03 11.68
CA SER A 286 2.68 -9.24 11.52
C SER A 286 1.93 -9.06 12.83
N PHE A 287 2.40 -9.67 13.93
CA PHE A 287 1.72 -9.56 15.24
C PHE A 287 1.90 -8.19 15.88
N TYR A 288 3.05 -7.53 15.68
CA TYR A 288 3.20 -6.16 16.18
C TYR A 288 2.28 -5.19 15.43
N SER A 289 2.18 -5.35 14.11
CA SER A 289 1.28 -4.52 13.31
C SER A 289 -0.19 -4.81 13.61
N PHE A 290 -0.58 -6.07 13.84
CA PHE A 290 -1.93 -6.44 14.30
C PHE A 290 -2.28 -5.77 15.64
N TYR A 291 -1.38 -5.86 16.62
CA TYR A 291 -1.54 -5.17 17.89
C TYR A 291 -1.71 -3.67 17.68
N TRP A 292 -0.90 -3.07 16.80
CA TRP A 292 -0.96 -1.64 16.53
C TRP A 292 -2.30 -1.21 15.94
N ASP A 293 -2.80 -1.91 14.94
CA ASP A 293 -4.08 -1.61 14.30
C ASP A 293 -5.21 -1.65 15.33
N VAL A 294 -5.30 -2.74 16.11
CA VAL A 294 -6.36 -2.92 17.11
C VAL A 294 -6.24 -1.92 18.26
N ALA A 295 -5.07 -1.79 18.87
CA ALA A 295 -4.89 -1.03 20.11
C ALA A 295 -4.63 0.46 19.90
N LYS A 296 -4.08 0.87 18.75
CA LYS A 296 -3.64 2.25 18.50
C LYS A 296 -4.42 2.93 17.40
N ASP A 297 -4.52 2.32 16.22
CA ASP A 297 -5.17 2.99 15.09
C ASP A 297 -6.70 2.93 15.20
N TRP A 298 -7.26 1.83 15.69
CA TRP A 298 -8.70 1.68 15.95
C TRP A 298 -9.08 2.04 17.38
N ASP A 299 -8.10 2.17 18.27
CA ASP A 299 -8.29 2.56 19.68
C ASP A 299 -9.29 1.63 20.40
N LEU A 300 -9.12 0.31 20.23
CA LEU A 300 -9.97 -0.71 20.87
C LEU A 300 -9.33 -1.23 22.17
N THR A 301 -10.18 -1.72 23.07
CA THR A 301 -9.78 -2.14 24.43
C THR A 301 -9.41 -3.63 24.52
N LEU A 302 -9.25 -4.33 23.39
CA LEU A 302 -8.96 -5.76 23.36
C LEU A 302 -7.69 -6.13 24.15
N PHE A 303 -6.66 -5.29 24.06
CA PHE A 303 -5.38 -5.48 24.75
C PHE A 303 -5.22 -4.61 26.00
N SER A 304 -6.28 -3.93 26.42
CA SER A 304 -6.30 -3.14 27.66
C SER A 304 -6.35 -4.02 28.92
N SER A 305 -6.37 -3.37 30.09
CA SER A 305 -6.62 -4.04 31.38
C SER A 305 -7.94 -4.82 31.36
N ALA A 306 -8.04 -5.86 32.20
CA ALA A 306 -9.28 -6.63 32.30
C ALA A 306 -10.50 -5.75 32.66
N PHE A 307 -10.28 -4.73 33.49
CA PHE A 307 -11.30 -3.76 33.87
C PHE A 307 -11.84 -2.97 32.66
N GLU A 308 -10.97 -2.41 31.83
CA GLU A 308 -11.39 -1.67 30.62
C GLU A 308 -12.02 -2.59 29.57
N ARG A 309 -11.45 -3.78 29.38
CA ARG A 309 -11.93 -4.73 28.37
C ARG A 309 -13.31 -5.30 28.68
N GLN A 310 -13.64 -5.45 29.97
CA GLN A 310 -14.88 -6.09 30.45
C GLN A 310 -15.92 -5.10 30.97
N THR A 311 -15.74 -3.79 30.75
CA THR A 311 -16.72 -2.80 31.22
C THR A 311 -18.12 -3.07 30.62
N PRO A 312 -19.19 -2.98 31.43
CA PRO A 312 -20.55 -3.19 30.96
C PRO A 312 -21.06 -2.04 30.07
N GLU A 313 -20.37 -0.90 30.01
CA GLU A 313 -20.79 0.27 29.22
C GLU A 313 -20.73 0.04 27.70
N HIS A 314 -19.89 -0.88 27.24
CA HIS A 314 -19.72 -1.18 25.82
C HIS A 314 -19.34 -2.63 25.59
N PRO A 315 -19.46 -3.16 24.35
CA PRO A 315 -19.11 -4.54 24.08
C PRO A 315 -17.64 -4.86 24.42
N TRP A 316 -17.40 -6.12 24.76
CA TRP A 316 -16.09 -6.62 25.19
C TRP A 316 -14.98 -6.28 24.21
N GLY A 317 -13.89 -5.68 24.70
CA GLY A 317 -12.72 -5.34 23.89
C GLY A 317 -12.95 -4.28 22.81
N LEU A 318 -14.13 -3.64 22.75
CA LEU A 318 -14.40 -2.51 21.86
C LEU A 318 -14.30 -1.18 22.62
N ARG A 319 -14.31 -0.07 21.89
CA ARG A 319 -14.36 1.28 22.48
C ARG A 319 -15.79 1.77 22.70
N ARG A 320 -15.95 2.73 23.62
CA ARG A 320 -17.25 3.34 23.96
C ARG A 320 -17.94 3.98 22.75
N HIS A 321 -17.23 4.83 22.01
CA HIS A 321 -17.76 5.55 20.85
C HIS A 321 -17.50 4.79 19.55
N ARG A 322 -18.56 4.19 18.99
CA ARG A 322 -18.50 3.40 17.76
C ARG A 322 -19.26 4.11 16.65
N TYR A 323 -18.70 4.05 15.44
CA TYR A 323 -19.33 4.59 14.23
C TYR A 323 -20.22 3.54 13.54
N PHE A 324 -19.93 2.26 13.72
CA PHE A 324 -20.82 1.18 13.31
C PHE A 324 -21.63 0.70 14.52
N HIS A 325 -22.96 0.65 14.39
CA HIS A 325 -23.82 0.19 15.49
C HIS A 325 -23.60 -1.30 15.81
N THR A 326 -23.49 -2.10 14.75
CA THR A 326 -23.29 -3.56 14.79
C THR A 326 -21.89 -3.89 15.28
N LYS A 327 -21.79 -4.54 16.45
CA LYS A 327 -20.50 -4.91 17.08
C LYS A 327 -19.77 -6.01 16.30
N GLU A 328 -20.52 -6.86 15.61
CA GLU A 328 -20.05 -7.98 14.82
C GLU A 328 -19.16 -7.50 13.66
N ILE A 329 -19.40 -6.29 13.12
CA ILE A 329 -18.54 -5.68 12.10
C ILE A 329 -17.13 -5.45 12.66
N TYR A 330 -17.01 -4.95 13.89
CA TYR A 330 -15.71 -4.72 14.52
C TYR A 330 -14.95 -6.04 14.72
N TYR A 331 -15.62 -7.06 15.27
CA TYR A 331 -14.99 -8.37 15.46
C TYR A 331 -14.62 -9.03 14.13
N GLY A 332 -15.47 -8.89 13.10
CA GLY A 332 -15.18 -9.37 11.75
C GLY A 332 -13.94 -8.70 11.16
N VAL A 333 -13.77 -7.38 11.33
CA VAL A 333 -12.58 -6.65 10.88
C VAL A 333 -11.34 -7.06 11.67
N ILE A 334 -11.43 -7.24 13.00
CA ILE A 334 -10.30 -7.75 13.81
C ILE A 334 -9.83 -9.12 13.33
N ILE A 335 -10.77 -10.05 13.12
CA ILE A 335 -10.46 -11.41 12.65
C ILE A 335 -9.87 -11.35 11.23
N THR A 336 -10.48 -10.55 10.35
CA THR A 336 -10.02 -10.41 8.96
C THR A 336 -8.61 -9.84 8.91
N ASP A 337 -8.31 -8.81 9.71
CA ASP A 337 -6.96 -8.23 9.78
C ASP A 337 -5.93 -9.23 10.30
N LEU A 338 -6.25 -10.00 11.35
CA LEU A 338 -5.37 -11.05 11.83
C LEU A 338 -5.08 -12.10 10.75
N LEU A 339 -6.10 -12.57 10.04
CA LEU A 339 -5.94 -13.57 8.99
C LEU A 339 -5.11 -13.03 7.82
N LEU A 340 -5.41 -11.83 7.33
CA LEU A 340 -4.68 -11.21 6.21
C LEU A 340 -3.23 -10.86 6.57
N ARG A 341 -2.90 -10.61 7.83
CA ARG A 341 -1.52 -10.39 8.28
C ARG A 341 -0.70 -11.68 8.36
N CYS A 342 -1.37 -12.83 8.36
CA CYS A 342 -0.75 -14.15 8.37
C CYS A 342 -0.68 -14.80 6.97
N THR A 343 -1.10 -14.10 5.92
CA THR A 343 -0.96 -14.51 4.51
C THR A 343 0.12 -13.70 3.81
#